data_AF-A0AA96DLC1-F1
#
_entry.id   AF-A0AA96DLC1-F1
#
_cell.length_a   1.000
_cell.length_b   1.000
_cell.length_c   1.000
_cell.angle_alpha   90.00
_cell.angle_beta   90.00
_cell.angle_gamma   90.00
#
_symmetry.space_group_name_H-M   'P 1'
#
loop_
_entity.id
_entity.type
_entity.pdbx_description
1 polymer ?
#
loop_
_entity_poly.entity_id
_entity_poly.type
_entity_poly.pdbx_seq_one_letter_code
_entity_poly.pdbx_strand_id
1 'polypeptide(L)'
;METYNQQCPFITLVGSSSNPLGKKFPKDSTYTPGVLYSGVFQVYVIATMLVLYQLIKQLSKFHVLVLGIPKNGLFSGDIVSSKNINQLNTITRTKEDIGWNPSGLSFLLIDIDFGDIPNFVLNTAKEVLDFLISLDPELVHCGILILQSSSQRFNSENKGWHVYIKCSNVNDVTVKVYSETLQSICWIKGLGNIKLSKSGSMLVRQVFDMAVMHPERLIVESCFSDDENVVFHEIEPLIQEGMARELYE
;
A
#
# COMPACT_ATOMS: atom_id res chain seq x y z
N MET A 1 9.63 -1.78 32.45
CA MET A 1 10.08 -1.86 31.03
C MET A 1 9.63 -3.22 30.53
N GLU A 2 8.41 -3.29 30.04
CA GLU A 2 7.89 -4.52 29.45
C GLU A 2 8.56 -4.70 28.10
N THR A 3 9.26 -5.83 27.97
CA THR A 3 9.78 -6.32 26.70
C THR A 3 8.59 -6.64 25.81
N TYR A 4 8.17 -5.67 24.99
CA TYR A 4 7.33 -5.95 23.84
C TYR A 4 8.05 -7.03 23.04
N ASN A 5 7.45 -8.23 22.95
CA ASN A 5 7.83 -9.22 21.96
C ASN A 5 7.60 -8.56 20.59
N GLN A 6 8.59 -7.84 20.08
CA GLN A 6 8.57 -7.19 18.78
C GLN A 6 8.63 -8.30 17.73
N GLN A 7 7.47 -8.93 17.49
CA GLN A 7 7.23 -9.52 16.20
C GLN A 7 7.21 -8.35 15.19
N CYS A 8 8.05 -8.49 14.16
CA CYS A 8 8.26 -7.51 13.12
C CYS A 8 7.53 -7.97 11.86
N PRO A 9 6.65 -7.17 11.24
CA PRO A 9 6.05 -7.52 9.97
C PRO A 9 7.13 -7.60 8.88
N PHE A 10 6.81 -8.34 7.84
CA PHE A 10 7.64 -8.39 6.63
C PHE A 10 6.98 -7.59 5.52
N ILE A 11 7.80 -7.14 4.57
CA ILE A 11 7.34 -6.56 3.31
C ILE A 11 8.25 -7.04 2.18
N THR A 12 7.69 -7.25 1.00
CA THR A 12 8.46 -7.69 -0.16
C THR A 12 8.78 -6.49 -1.05
N LEU A 13 10.07 -6.24 -1.28
CA LEU A 13 10.58 -5.33 -2.29
C LEU A 13 10.69 -6.10 -3.61
N VAL A 14 10.18 -5.53 -4.69
CA VAL A 14 10.28 -6.09 -6.03
C VAL A 14 11.01 -5.10 -6.94
N GLY A 15 12.07 -5.57 -7.59
CA GLY A 15 12.86 -4.81 -8.56
C GLY A 15 12.66 -5.35 -9.98
N SER A 16 12.42 -4.47 -10.94
CA SER A 16 12.31 -4.82 -12.37
C SER A 16 13.68 -4.80 -13.04
N SER A 17 13.94 -5.78 -13.91
CA SER A 17 15.20 -5.90 -14.66
C SER A 17 15.23 -5.09 -15.96
N SER A 18 14.10 -4.52 -16.40
CA SER A 18 13.98 -3.95 -17.75
C SER A 18 13.24 -2.62 -17.79
N ASN A 19 12.05 -2.56 -17.20
CA ASN A 19 11.16 -1.41 -17.31
C ASN A 19 11.01 -0.69 -15.96
N PRO A 20 10.95 0.65 -15.94
CA PRO A 20 10.54 1.39 -14.75
C PRO A 20 9.15 0.95 -14.30
N LEU A 21 8.97 0.83 -12.99
CA LEU A 21 7.72 0.53 -12.31
C LEU A 21 7.08 1.76 -11.64
N GLY A 22 7.88 2.79 -11.33
CA GLY A 22 7.44 4.03 -10.67
C GLY A 22 6.44 4.84 -11.50
N LYS A 23 5.73 5.80 -10.90
CA LYS A 23 4.86 6.70 -11.68
C LYS A 23 5.70 7.74 -12.42
N LYS A 24 5.57 7.78 -13.75
CA LYS A 24 6.23 8.79 -14.61
C LYS A 24 5.40 10.07 -14.65
N PHE A 25 6.05 11.22 -14.48
CA PHE A 25 5.45 12.55 -14.64
C PHE A 25 6.27 13.44 -15.58
N PRO A 26 5.65 14.34 -16.38
CA PRO A 26 4.21 14.41 -16.65
C PRO A 26 3.68 13.09 -17.22
N LYS A 27 2.36 12.86 -17.13
CA LYS A 27 1.78 11.58 -17.54
C LYS A 27 2.03 11.34 -19.03
N ASP A 28 2.56 10.16 -19.33
CA ASP A 28 2.75 9.63 -20.67
C ASP A 28 1.66 8.59 -20.93
N SER A 29 0.82 8.81 -21.95
CA SER A 29 -0.32 7.93 -22.26
C SER A 29 0.11 6.53 -22.73
N THR A 30 1.36 6.36 -23.13
CA THR A 30 1.93 5.08 -23.55
C THR A 30 2.57 4.30 -22.40
N TYR A 31 2.82 4.96 -21.27
CA TYR A 31 3.46 4.37 -20.11
C TYR A 31 2.43 3.89 -19.08
N THR A 32 2.58 2.66 -18.61
CA THR A 32 1.78 2.12 -17.51
C THR A 32 2.69 1.75 -16.34
N PRO A 33 2.54 2.37 -15.15
CA PRO A 33 3.34 2.04 -13.98
C PRO A 33 3.03 0.65 -13.44
N GLY A 34 3.99 0.06 -12.72
CA GLY A 34 3.84 -1.25 -12.07
C GLY A 34 3.77 -2.44 -13.04
N VAL A 35 4.08 -2.27 -14.33
CA VAL A 35 4.12 -3.38 -15.28
C VAL A 35 5.45 -4.12 -15.15
N LEU A 36 5.37 -5.31 -14.53
CA LEU A 36 6.51 -6.18 -14.25
C LEU A 36 6.42 -7.46 -15.09
N TYR A 37 7.48 -7.77 -15.84
CA TYR A 37 7.59 -9.01 -16.63
C TYR A 37 8.58 -9.99 -16.02
N SER A 38 9.72 -9.47 -15.57
CA SER A 38 10.76 -10.19 -14.88
C SER A 38 11.51 -9.25 -13.95
N GLY A 39 12.13 -9.82 -12.91
CA GLY A 39 12.80 -9.05 -11.90
C GLY A 39 13.34 -9.92 -10.78
N VAL A 40 13.65 -9.27 -9.67
CA VAL A 40 14.02 -9.92 -8.41
C VAL A 40 13.07 -9.49 -7.31
N PHE A 41 12.91 -10.33 -6.30
CA PHE A 41 12.25 -9.95 -5.05
C PHE A 41 13.20 -10.14 -3.87
N GLN A 42 12.97 -9.36 -2.83
CA GLN A 42 13.63 -9.51 -1.54
C GLN A 42 12.65 -9.15 -0.41
N VAL A 43 12.57 -10.02 0.59
CA VAL A 43 11.71 -9.86 1.76
C VAL A 43 12.50 -9.16 2.87
N TYR A 44 11.96 -8.07 3.38
CA TYR A 44 12.56 -7.26 4.44
C TYR A 44 11.81 -7.46 5.74
N VAL A 45 12.55 -7.61 6.83
CA VAL A 45 12.04 -7.50 8.20
C VAL A 45 11.95 -6.02 8.55
N ILE A 46 10.78 -5.56 9.00
CA ILE A 46 10.57 -4.16 9.33
C ILE A 46 10.35 -4.00 10.83
N ALA A 47 11.38 -3.55 11.54
CA ALA A 47 11.35 -3.45 13.00
C ALA A 47 10.51 -2.26 13.51
N THR A 48 10.48 -1.16 12.77
CA THR A 48 9.80 0.10 13.14
C THR A 48 9.19 0.76 11.91
N MET A 49 8.25 1.69 12.11
CA MET A 49 7.71 2.52 11.02
C MET A 49 8.79 3.40 10.39
N LEU A 50 9.77 3.85 11.18
CA LEU A 50 10.93 4.55 10.64
C LEU A 50 11.72 3.68 9.64
N VAL A 51 11.91 2.39 9.91
CA VAL A 51 12.59 1.46 8.97
C VAL A 51 11.77 1.30 7.69
N LEU A 52 10.42 1.19 7.79
CA LEU A 52 9.56 1.16 6.59
C LEU A 52 9.72 2.42 5.75
N TYR A 53 9.69 3.59 6.39
CA TYR A 53 9.87 4.88 5.72
C TYR A 53 11.23 4.98 5.03
N GLN A 54 12.30 4.56 5.70
CA GLN A 54 13.65 4.55 5.12
C GLN A 54 13.76 3.63 3.90
N LEU A 55 13.13 2.45 3.94
CA LEU A 55 13.04 1.57 2.78
C LEU A 55 12.30 2.25 1.62
N ILE A 56 11.14 2.88 1.88
CA ILE A 56 10.35 3.59 0.87
C ILE A 56 11.16 4.74 0.23
N LYS A 57 11.92 5.50 1.02
CA LYS A 57 12.79 6.58 0.48
C LYS A 57 13.87 6.09 -0.48
N GLN A 58 14.29 4.83 -0.36
CA GLN A 58 15.34 4.25 -1.19
C GLN A 58 14.81 3.64 -2.50
N LEU A 59 13.48 3.60 -2.68
CA LEU A 59 12.88 3.05 -3.88
C LEU A 59 13.25 3.88 -5.11
N SER A 60 13.98 3.26 -6.03
CA SER A 60 14.19 3.82 -7.37
C SER A 60 12.94 3.62 -8.24
N LYS A 61 12.94 4.23 -9.44
CA LYS A 61 11.90 4.02 -10.45
C LYS A 61 11.73 2.57 -10.90
N PHE A 62 12.65 1.66 -10.56
CA PHE A 62 12.58 0.24 -10.88
C PHE A 62 12.06 -0.62 -9.74
N HIS A 63 11.69 -0.02 -8.61
CA HIS A 63 11.24 -0.72 -7.42
C HIS A 63 9.78 -0.43 -7.09
N VAL A 64 9.11 -1.44 -6.55
CA VAL A 64 7.78 -1.38 -5.94
C VAL A 64 7.74 -2.24 -4.69
N LEU A 65 6.75 -2.01 -3.84
CA LEU A 65 6.50 -2.83 -2.65
C LEU A 65 5.32 -3.77 -2.88
N VAL A 66 5.30 -4.84 -2.10
CA VAL A 66 4.23 -5.83 -2.03
C VAL A 66 4.03 -6.19 -0.55
N LEU A 67 2.79 -6.17 -0.07
CA LEU A 67 2.47 -6.37 1.36
C LEU A 67 2.72 -7.81 1.83
N GLY A 68 2.44 -8.77 0.95
CA GLY A 68 2.60 -10.18 1.21
C GLY A 68 4.04 -10.66 1.08
N ILE A 69 4.24 -11.93 1.41
CA ILE A 69 5.50 -12.65 1.28
C ILE A 69 5.32 -13.90 0.40
N PRO A 70 6.41 -14.44 -0.17
CA PRO A 70 6.39 -15.69 -0.90
C PRO A 70 5.88 -16.86 -0.04
N LYS A 71 4.87 -17.57 -0.53
CA LYS A 71 4.27 -18.73 0.17
C LYS A 71 5.21 -19.93 0.26
N ASN A 72 6.20 -20.00 -0.63
CA ASN A 72 7.25 -21.03 -0.61
C ASN A 72 8.35 -20.76 0.43
N GLY A 73 8.26 -19.67 1.20
CA GLY A 73 9.19 -19.35 2.29
C GLY A 73 10.52 -18.73 1.86
N LEU A 74 10.68 -18.39 0.57
CA LEU A 74 11.88 -17.71 0.09
C LEU A 74 11.94 -16.26 0.58
N PHE A 75 13.13 -15.81 0.99
CA PHE A 75 13.39 -14.41 1.34
C PHE A 75 13.97 -13.59 0.18
N SER A 76 14.43 -14.25 -0.88
CA SER A 76 14.91 -13.61 -2.10
C SER A 76 14.86 -14.59 -3.25
N GLY A 77 14.74 -14.07 -4.47
CA GLY A 77 14.75 -14.87 -5.68
C GLY A 77 14.29 -14.06 -6.88
N ASP A 78 13.96 -14.75 -7.96
CA ASP A 78 13.47 -14.11 -9.18
C ASP A 78 11.95 -14.04 -9.19
N ILE A 79 11.42 -12.96 -9.77
CA ILE A 79 10.01 -12.85 -10.10
C ILE A 79 9.85 -12.98 -11.60
N VAL A 80 8.97 -13.88 -12.03
CA VAL A 80 8.79 -14.23 -13.44
C VAL A 80 7.33 -14.21 -13.84
N SER A 81 7.06 -14.08 -15.14
CA SER A 81 5.72 -14.32 -15.66
C SER A 81 5.28 -15.77 -15.42
N SER A 82 3.97 -16.02 -15.29
CA SER A 82 3.44 -17.37 -15.07
C SER A 82 3.80 -18.39 -16.15
N LYS A 83 4.20 -17.94 -17.34
CA LYS A 83 4.71 -18.82 -18.41
C LYS A 83 6.08 -19.43 -18.10
N ASN A 84 6.84 -18.86 -17.16
CA ASN A 84 8.24 -19.21 -16.88
C ASN A 84 8.45 -19.78 -15.45
N ILE A 85 7.38 -20.07 -14.70
CA ILE A 85 7.42 -20.42 -13.26
C ILE A 85 8.17 -21.73 -12.93
N ASN A 86 8.47 -22.57 -13.92
CA ASN A 86 9.14 -23.86 -13.71
C ASN A 86 10.65 -23.74 -13.36
N GLN A 87 11.12 -22.55 -13.01
CA GLN A 87 12.51 -22.27 -12.64
C GLN A 87 12.68 -22.32 -11.11
N LEU A 88 13.81 -22.83 -10.65
CA LEU A 88 14.14 -22.91 -9.23
C LEU A 88 14.23 -21.49 -8.61
N ASN A 89 13.77 -21.33 -7.37
CA ASN A 89 13.80 -20.06 -6.63
C ASN A 89 13.04 -18.91 -7.31
N THR A 90 12.01 -19.24 -8.08
CA THR A 90 11.16 -18.24 -8.74
C THR A 90 9.77 -18.19 -8.12
N ILE A 91 9.16 -17.01 -8.20
CA ILE A 91 7.75 -16.79 -7.89
C ILE A 91 7.09 -16.04 -9.05
N THR A 92 5.77 -16.17 -9.17
CA THR A 92 4.96 -15.23 -9.93
C THR A 92 4.39 -14.14 -9.03
N ARG A 93 3.89 -13.07 -9.66
CA ARG A 93 3.15 -12.01 -8.98
C ARG A 93 1.65 -12.33 -8.93
N THR A 94 1.29 -13.41 -8.26
CA THR A 94 -0.11 -13.83 -8.12
C THR A 94 -0.43 -14.29 -6.71
N LYS A 95 -1.73 -14.49 -6.42
CA LYS A 95 -2.21 -14.99 -5.13
C LYS A 95 -1.77 -16.42 -4.85
N GLU A 96 -1.38 -17.17 -5.87
CA GLU A 96 -0.88 -18.54 -5.74
C GLU A 96 0.50 -18.56 -5.09
N ASP A 97 1.36 -17.57 -5.38
CA ASP A 97 2.74 -17.53 -4.90
C ASP A 97 2.99 -16.49 -3.79
N ILE A 98 2.16 -15.45 -3.69
CA ILE A 98 2.28 -14.40 -2.67
C ILE A 98 1.06 -14.45 -1.75
N GLY A 99 1.29 -14.41 -0.44
CA GLY A 99 0.23 -14.43 0.57
C GLY A 99 0.56 -13.60 1.79
N TRP A 100 -0.42 -13.50 2.69
CA TRP A 100 -0.19 -12.93 4.02
C TRP A 100 0.84 -13.75 4.79
N ASN A 101 1.55 -13.09 5.70
CA ASN A 101 2.48 -13.77 6.59
C ASN A 101 1.73 -14.81 7.45
N PRO A 102 2.14 -16.09 7.46
CA PRO A 102 1.48 -17.13 8.26
C PRO A 102 1.44 -16.86 9.77
N SER A 103 2.32 -16.01 10.31
CA SER A 103 2.24 -15.56 11.70
C SER A 103 1.08 -14.59 11.98
N GLY A 104 0.40 -14.11 10.93
CA GLY A 104 -0.66 -13.11 11.01
C GLY A 104 -0.16 -11.68 11.22
N LEU A 105 1.15 -11.44 11.34
CA LEU A 105 1.68 -10.08 11.46
C LEU A 105 2.10 -9.53 10.10
N SER A 106 1.44 -8.47 9.64
CA SER A 106 1.65 -7.87 8.32
C SER A 106 1.30 -6.38 8.32
N PHE A 107 1.69 -5.69 7.24
CA PHE A 107 1.16 -4.36 6.96
C PHE A 107 -0.13 -4.46 6.14
N LEU A 108 -1.11 -3.63 6.47
CA LEU A 108 -2.18 -3.27 5.55
C LEU A 108 -1.90 -1.88 4.99
N LEU A 109 -2.31 -1.66 3.73
CA LEU A 109 -2.30 -0.35 3.10
C LEU A 109 -3.73 0.15 2.98
N ILE A 110 -3.94 1.42 3.34
CA ILE A 110 -5.12 2.20 2.94
C ILE A 110 -4.65 3.23 1.92
N ASP A 111 -5.21 3.19 0.72
CA ASP A 111 -5.01 4.22 -0.31
C ASP A 111 -6.23 5.15 -0.29
N ILE A 112 -6.01 6.41 0.09
CA ILE A 112 -7.05 7.43 0.20
C ILE A 112 -7.03 8.27 -1.07
N ASP A 113 -8.12 8.23 -1.84
CA ASP A 113 -8.36 9.07 -3.00
C ASP A 113 -9.73 9.75 -2.88
N PHE A 114 -9.71 11.08 -2.72
CA PHE A 114 -10.95 11.87 -2.57
C PHE A 114 -11.67 12.14 -3.90
N GLY A 115 -11.11 11.74 -5.05
CA GLY A 115 -11.65 12.05 -6.37
C GLY A 115 -13.10 11.61 -6.58
N ASP A 116 -13.58 10.63 -5.81
CA ASP A 116 -14.96 10.18 -5.85
C ASP A 116 -15.85 10.80 -4.76
N ILE A 117 -15.35 11.46 -3.70
CA ILE A 117 -16.18 12.04 -2.63
C ILE A 117 -16.09 13.58 -2.63
N PRO A 118 -17.12 14.30 -3.12
CA PRO A 118 -17.07 15.75 -3.22
C PRO A 118 -17.05 16.42 -1.83
N ASN A 119 -16.33 17.53 -1.72
CA ASN A 119 -16.25 18.39 -0.52
C ASN A 119 -15.64 17.73 0.74
N PHE A 120 -14.98 16.57 0.60
CA PHE A 120 -14.21 15.97 1.67
C PHE A 120 -12.73 15.90 1.27
N VAL A 121 -11.86 16.57 2.03
CA VAL A 121 -10.43 16.59 1.75
C VAL A 121 -9.66 16.64 3.06
N LEU A 122 -8.53 15.95 3.10
CA LEU A 122 -7.57 16.00 4.21
C LEU A 122 -6.24 16.51 3.67
N ASN A 123 -5.77 17.61 4.25
CA ASN A 123 -4.64 18.39 3.77
C ASN A 123 -3.31 17.99 4.41
N THR A 124 -3.36 17.41 5.61
CA THR A 124 -2.16 17.02 6.36
C THR A 124 -2.21 15.56 6.77
N ALA A 125 -1.04 14.96 6.98
CA ALA A 125 -0.94 13.59 7.48
C ALA A 125 -1.59 13.45 8.88
N LYS A 126 -1.62 14.52 9.68
CA LYS A 126 -2.30 14.56 10.97
C LYS A 126 -3.82 14.51 10.83
N GLU A 127 -4.39 15.28 9.90
CA GLU A 127 -5.83 15.20 9.58
C GLU A 127 -6.22 13.80 9.08
N VAL A 128 -5.35 13.15 8.31
CA VAL A 128 -5.52 11.75 7.89
C VAL A 128 -5.54 10.81 9.08
N LEU A 129 -4.59 10.93 10.00
CA LEU A 129 -4.56 10.11 11.21
C LEU A 129 -5.82 10.32 12.07
N ASP A 130 -6.21 11.58 12.31
CA ASP A 130 -7.40 11.91 13.11
C ASP A 130 -8.68 11.37 12.48
N PHE A 131 -8.78 11.45 11.15
CA PHE A 131 -9.87 10.84 10.42
C PHE A 131 -9.91 9.33 10.60
N LEU A 132 -8.78 8.64 10.42
CA LEU A 132 -8.70 7.18 10.59
C LEU A 132 -9.04 6.74 12.02
N ILE A 133 -8.56 7.46 13.04
CA ILE A 133 -8.92 7.22 14.44
C ILE A 133 -10.43 7.41 14.67
N SER A 134 -11.06 8.34 13.95
CA SER A 134 -12.51 8.53 14.01
C SER A 134 -13.32 7.36 13.41
N LEU A 135 -12.68 6.51 12.60
CA LEU A 135 -13.26 5.30 12.02
C LEU A 135 -12.94 4.07 12.89
N ASP A 136 -11.69 3.95 13.33
CA ASP A 136 -11.21 2.90 14.22
C ASP A 136 -10.38 3.53 15.35
N PRO A 137 -10.98 3.73 16.54
CA PRO A 137 -10.32 4.35 17.67
C PRO A 137 -9.05 3.65 18.15
N GLU A 138 -8.90 2.33 17.91
CA GLU A 138 -7.71 1.60 18.34
C GLU A 138 -6.44 2.03 17.60
N LEU A 139 -6.59 2.66 16.43
CA LEU A 139 -5.47 3.17 15.64
C LEU A 139 -4.62 4.23 16.37
N VAL A 140 -5.15 4.83 17.46
CA VAL A 140 -4.39 5.75 18.31
C VAL A 140 -3.16 5.10 18.97
N HIS A 141 -3.16 3.77 19.14
CA HIS A 141 -2.06 3.02 19.75
C HIS A 141 -1.23 2.23 18.74
N CYS A 142 -1.62 2.27 17.47
CA CYS A 142 -1.07 1.38 16.45
C CYS A 142 0.15 1.96 15.75
N GLY A 143 1.01 1.08 15.25
CA GLY A 143 2.08 1.48 14.37
C GLY A 143 1.52 1.91 13.00
N ILE A 144 1.75 3.16 12.61
CA ILE A 144 1.20 3.77 11.39
C ILE A 144 2.28 4.62 10.68
N LEU A 145 2.33 4.50 9.35
CA LEU A 145 3.10 5.39 8.47
C LEU A 145 2.15 6.02 7.45
N ILE A 146 2.09 7.36 7.40
CA ILE A 146 1.28 8.11 6.45
C ILE A 146 2.20 8.88 5.51
N LEU A 147 1.99 8.65 4.21
CA LEU A 147 2.73 9.27 3.12
C LEU A 147 1.77 9.94 2.15
N GLN A 148 2.20 11.05 1.58
CA GLN A 148 1.52 11.58 0.39
C GLN A 148 1.74 10.65 -0.81
N SER A 149 0.72 10.52 -1.65
CA SER A 149 0.79 9.70 -2.86
C SER A 149 1.75 10.30 -3.88
N SER A 150 2.26 9.45 -4.79
CA SER A 150 3.08 9.87 -5.93
C SER A 150 2.41 10.94 -6.81
N SER A 151 1.07 10.97 -6.91
CA SER A 151 0.35 11.99 -7.70
C SER A 151 0.34 13.35 -7.01
N GLN A 152 0.29 13.36 -5.67
CA GLN A 152 0.37 14.57 -4.86
C GLN A 152 1.78 15.15 -4.84
N ARG A 153 2.82 14.28 -4.89
CA ARG A 153 4.22 14.71 -5.05
C ARG A 153 4.42 15.55 -6.32
N PHE A 154 3.78 15.20 -7.42
CA PHE A 154 3.89 15.96 -8.67
C PHE A 154 2.97 17.19 -8.70
N ASN A 155 1.71 17.05 -8.29
CA ASN A 155 0.77 18.15 -8.22
C ASN A 155 0.17 18.22 -6.82
N SER A 156 0.56 19.24 -6.05
CA SER A 156 0.13 19.46 -4.67
C SER A 156 -1.38 19.75 -4.51
N GLU A 157 -2.09 20.04 -5.60
CA GLU A 157 -3.55 20.14 -5.60
C GLU A 157 -4.23 18.76 -5.45
N ASN A 158 -3.58 17.69 -5.92
CA ASN A 158 -4.03 16.33 -5.62
C ASN A 158 -3.85 16.06 -4.14
N LYS A 159 -4.86 15.50 -3.49
CA LYS A 159 -4.83 15.12 -2.08
C LYS A 159 -5.04 13.62 -1.98
N GLY A 160 -3.97 12.85 -2.07
CA GLY A 160 -4.06 11.39 -2.03
C GLY A 160 -3.02 10.85 -1.06
N TRP A 161 -3.40 9.90 -0.23
CA TRP A 161 -2.57 9.44 0.89
C TRP A 161 -2.43 7.93 0.90
N HIS A 162 -1.22 7.45 1.11
CA HIS A 162 -0.94 6.05 1.38
C HIS A 162 -0.69 5.89 2.88
N VAL A 163 -1.43 4.98 3.52
CA VAL A 163 -1.34 4.73 4.97
C VAL A 163 -1.03 3.27 5.23
N TYR A 164 0.16 3.00 5.73
CA TYR A 164 0.56 1.67 6.17
C TYR A 164 0.22 1.50 7.65
N ILE A 165 -0.48 0.42 7.98
CA ILE A 165 -0.88 0.08 9.34
C ILE A 165 -0.28 -1.27 9.70
N LYS A 166 0.41 -1.36 10.84
CA LYS A 166 0.86 -2.64 11.40
C LYS A 166 -0.35 -3.37 11.98
N CYS A 167 -0.61 -4.58 11.52
CA CYS A 167 -1.76 -5.39 11.92
C CYS A 167 -1.33 -6.81 12.34
N SER A 168 -2.08 -7.41 13.26
CA SER A 168 -1.96 -8.81 13.71
C SER A 168 -3.23 -9.59 13.38
N ASN A 169 -3.14 -10.92 13.42
CA ASN A 169 -4.19 -11.83 12.96
C ASN A 169 -4.62 -11.57 11.50
N VAL A 170 -3.70 -11.10 10.67
CA VAL A 170 -3.92 -10.78 9.25
C VAL A 170 -4.03 -12.08 8.44
N ASN A 171 -5.19 -12.31 7.86
CA ASN A 171 -5.46 -13.35 6.89
C ASN A 171 -6.57 -12.88 5.92
N ASP A 172 -6.90 -13.67 4.90
CA ASP A 172 -7.87 -13.25 3.88
C ASP A 172 -9.26 -12.96 4.46
N VAL A 173 -9.68 -13.66 5.52
CA VAL A 173 -10.98 -13.47 6.18
C VAL A 173 -10.97 -12.18 7.00
N THR A 174 -10.01 -12.02 7.90
CA THR A 174 -9.95 -10.87 8.81
C THR A 174 -9.69 -9.55 8.08
N VAL A 175 -8.87 -9.57 7.02
CA VAL A 175 -8.66 -8.40 6.16
C VAL A 175 -9.95 -8.03 5.45
N LYS A 176 -10.69 -9.01 4.91
CA LYS A 176 -11.97 -8.76 4.26
C LYS A 176 -12.97 -8.13 5.22
N VAL A 177 -13.17 -8.71 6.40
CA VAL A 177 -14.10 -8.18 7.42
C VAL A 177 -13.72 -6.77 7.84
N TYR A 178 -12.43 -6.51 8.09
CA TYR A 178 -11.95 -5.19 8.44
C TYR A 178 -12.20 -4.17 7.31
N SER A 179 -11.93 -4.57 6.06
CA SER A 179 -12.14 -3.74 4.86
C SER A 179 -13.62 -3.36 4.68
N GLU A 180 -14.53 -4.32 4.83
CA GLU A 180 -15.98 -4.13 4.71
C GLU A 180 -16.53 -3.29 5.87
N THR A 181 -15.96 -3.44 7.07
CA THR A 181 -16.30 -2.63 8.24
C THR A 181 -15.94 -1.17 8.04
N LEU A 182 -14.70 -0.87 7.62
CA LEU A 182 -14.28 0.50 7.30
C LEU A 182 -15.15 1.12 6.21
N GLN A 183 -15.44 0.37 5.13
CA GLN A 183 -16.35 0.83 4.09
C GLN A 183 -17.74 1.18 4.65
N SER A 184 -18.31 0.30 5.48
CA SER A 184 -19.63 0.51 6.08
C SER A 184 -19.67 1.74 6.97
N ILE A 185 -18.63 1.95 7.80
CA ILE A 185 -18.51 3.14 8.65
C ILE A 185 -18.42 4.42 7.79
N CYS A 186 -17.65 4.42 6.71
CA CYS A 186 -17.60 5.54 5.78
C CYS A 186 -18.99 5.86 5.20
N TRP A 187 -19.73 4.85 4.75
CA TRP A 187 -21.09 5.03 4.24
C TRP A 187 -22.04 5.60 5.29
N ILE A 188 -22.00 5.10 6.53
CA ILE A 188 -22.81 5.62 7.65
C ILE A 188 -22.49 7.10 7.93
N LYS A 189 -21.22 7.49 7.78
CA LYS A 189 -20.76 8.88 7.95
C LYS A 189 -21.01 9.78 6.73
N GLY A 190 -21.70 9.29 5.70
CA GLY A 190 -21.98 10.05 4.48
C GLY A 190 -20.78 10.21 3.54
N LEU A 191 -19.74 9.38 3.72
CA LEU A 191 -18.51 9.36 2.93
C LEU A 191 -18.49 8.23 1.89
N GLY A 192 -19.67 7.79 1.47
CA GLY A 192 -19.86 6.80 0.41
C GLY A 192 -20.75 7.36 -0.69
N ASN A 193 -20.55 6.90 -1.93
CA ASN A 193 -21.48 7.18 -3.02
C ASN A 193 -21.53 6.06 -4.06
N ILE A 194 -22.54 6.14 -4.93
CA ILE A 194 -22.65 5.27 -6.10
C ILE A 194 -22.31 6.10 -7.34
N LYS A 195 -21.31 5.64 -8.08
CA LYS A 195 -20.96 6.16 -9.41
C LYS A 195 -21.40 5.16 -10.46
N LEU A 196 -22.03 5.63 -11.54
CA LEU A 196 -22.36 4.75 -12.66
C LEU A 196 -21.14 4.60 -13.58
N SER A 197 -20.80 3.35 -13.91
CA SER A 197 -19.78 3.06 -14.93
C SER A 197 -20.27 3.46 -16.32
N LYS A 198 -19.36 3.52 -17.30
CA LYS A 198 -19.72 3.72 -18.71
C LYS A 198 -20.67 2.63 -19.25
N SER A 199 -20.66 1.44 -18.65
CA SER A 199 -21.53 0.32 -18.98
C SER A 199 -22.82 0.27 -18.14
N GLY A 200 -23.08 1.27 -17.30
CA GLY A 200 -24.27 1.35 -16.44
C GLY A 200 -24.18 0.54 -15.15
N SER A 201 -23.04 -0.06 -14.83
CA SER A 201 -22.83 -0.80 -13.58
C SER A 201 -22.70 0.17 -12.41
N MET A 202 -23.29 -0.17 -11.26
CA MET A 202 -23.12 0.61 -10.02
C MET A 202 -21.73 0.35 -9.43
N LEU A 203 -20.94 1.40 -9.28
CA LEU A 203 -19.65 1.38 -8.61
C LEU A 203 -19.84 1.97 -7.21
N VAL A 204 -19.80 1.12 -6.20
CA VAL A 204 -19.81 1.53 -4.79
C VAL A 204 -18.45 2.16 -4.49
N ARG A 205 -18.45 3.44 -4.11
CA ARG A 205 -17.26 4.22 -3.80
C ARG A 205 -17.30 4.74 -2.38
N GLN A 206 -16.12 5.02 -1.87
CA GLN A 206 -15.84 5.66 -0.61
C GLN A 206 -14.49 6.36 -0.73
N VAL A 207 -14.03 6.97 0.36
CA VAL A 207 -12.73 7.67 0.43
C VAL A 207 -11.50 6.76 0.25
N PHE A 208 -11.66 5.44 0.32
CA PHE A 208 -10.58 4.45 0.25
C PHE A 208 -10.69 3.59 -1.01
N ASP A 209 -9.56 3.34 -1.68
CA ASP A 209 -9.45 2.24 -2.64
C ASP A 209 -9.17 0.93 -1.91
N MET A 210 -10.22 0.11 -1.74
CA MET A 210 -10.09 -1.18 -1.05
C MET A 210 -9.34 -2.24 -1.86
N ALA A 211 -9.15 -2.02 -3.17
CA ALA A 211 -8.45 -2.98 -4.02
C ALA A 211 -6.97 -3.13 -3.65
N VAL A 212 -6.43 -2.24 -2.80
CA VAL A 212 -5.05 -2.29 -2.33
C VAL A 212 -4.82 -3.24 -1.16
N MET A 213 -5.89 -3.73 -0.50
CA MET A 213 -5.79 -4.65 0.65
C MET A 213 -5.63 -6.12 0.22
N HIS A 214 -4.69 -6.37 -0.70
CA HIS A 214 -4.35 -7.69 -1.17
C HIS A 214 -2.84 -7.94 -1.08
N PRO A 215 -2.41 -9.14 -0.65
CA PRO A 215 -1.01 -9.41 -0.35
C PRO A 215 -0.11 -9.28 -1.59
N GLU A 216 -0.60 -9.63 -2.78
CA GLU A 216 0.15 -9.62 -4.04
C GLU A 216 0.12 -8.27 -4.78
N ARG A 217 -0.63 -7.29 -4.27
CA ARG A 217 -0.79 -5.99 -4.93
C ARG A 217 0.54 -5.24 -4.96
N LEU A 218 0.89 -4.70 -6.13
CA LEU A 218 2.02 -3.79 -6.25
C LEU A 218 1.64 -2.42 -5.73
N ILE A 219 2.48 -1.90 -4.85
CA ILE A 219 2.37 -0.56 -4.30
C ILE A 219 3.48 0.29 -4.92
N VAL A 220 3.06 1.32 -5.64
CA VAL A 220 3.96 2.22 -6.34
C VAL A 220 4.12 3.51 -5.53
N GLU A 221 5.22 3.58 -4.78
CA GLU A 221 5.59 4.76 -3.97
C GLU A 221 6.57 5.70 -4.70
N SER A 222 7.36 5.16 -5.63
CA SER A 222 8.33 5.94 -6.39
C SER A 222 7.67 6.68 -7.55
N CYS A 223 8.12 7.92 -7.77
CA CYS A 223 7.81 8.70 -8.95
C CYS A 223 9.10 9.20 -9.60
N PHE A 224 9.06 9.45 -10.90
CA PHE A 224 10.20 9.95 -11.66
C PHE A 224 9.77 10.80 -12.84
N SER A 225 10.71 11.57 -13.37
CA SER A 225 10.57 12.26 -14.65
C SER A 225 11.80 12.00 -15.51
N ASP A 226 11.60 12.05 -16.83
CA ASP A 226 12.70 12.16 -17.78
C ASP A 226 13.00 13.64 -18.11
N ASP A 227 12.18 14.58 -17.62
CA ASP A 227 12.39 16.03 -17.71
C ASP A 227 12.99 16.53 -16.38
N GLU A 228 14.21 17.06 -16.47
CA GLU A 228 14.97 17.58 -15.32
C GLU A 228 14.33 18.82 -14.67
N ASN A 229 13.39 19.49 -15.37
CA ASN A 229 12.69 20.65 -14.84
C ASN A 229 11.50 20.27 -13.94
N VAL A 230 11.13 18.99 -13.88
CA VAL A 230 10.05 18.52 -13.01
C VAL A 230 10.52 18.50 -11.57
N VAL A 231 9.81 19.24 -10.73
CA VAL A 231 10.01 19.26 -9.28
C VAL A 231 8.95 18.39 -8.62
N PHE A 232 9.40 17.48 -7.75
CA PHE A 232 8.51 16.75 -6.85
C PHE A 232 8.51 17.43 -5.48
N HIS A 233 7.31 17.72 -4.99
CA HIS A 233 7.10 18.31 -3.68
C HIS A 233 7.06 17.20 -2.63
N GLU A 234 7.70 17.44 -1.50
CA GLU A 234 7.64 16.55 -0.34
C GLU A 234 6.77 17.15 0.77
N ILE A 235 5.83 16.36 1.28
CA ILE A 235 5.14 16.62 2.54
C ILE A 235 5.77 15.73 3.59
N GLU A 236 6.01 16.29 4.77
CA GLU A 236 6.55 15.55 5.90
C GLU A 236 5.66 14.32 6.21
N PRO A 237 6.25 13.11 6.27
CA PRO A 237 5.48 11.92 6.62
C PRO A 237 5.03 12.00 8.07
N LEU A 238 3.91 11.35 8.40
CA LEU A 238 3.60 11.05 9.79
C LEU A 238 4.07 9.63 10.10
N ILE A 239 4.92 9.51 11.11
CA ILE A 239 5.45 8.24 11.61
C ILE A 239 4.96 8.07 13.05
N GLN A 240 4.12 7.08 13.29
CA GLN A 240 3.64 6.70 14.62
C GLN A 240 4.13 5.28 14.91
N GLU A 241 5.00 5.12 15.89
CA GLU A 241 5.33 3.79 16.40
C GLU A 241 4.22 3.31 17.33
N GLY A 242 4.00 1.99 17.37
CA GLY A 242 2.93 1.44 18.18
C GLY A 242 2.77 -0.06 18.04
N MET A 243 1.75 -0.59 18.68
CA MET A 243 1.42 -2.01 18.61
C MET A 243 0.74 -2.38 17.28
N ALA A 244 0.52 -3.66 17.06
CA ALA A 244 -0.25 -4.11 15.91
C ALA A 244 -1.76 -3.97 16.19
N ARG A 245 -2.53 -3.50 15.22
CA ARG A 245 -3.99 -3.55 15.25
C ARG A 245 -4.45 -4.99 15.04
N GLU A 246 -5.14 -5.58 16.01
CA GLU A 246 -5.59 -6.97 15.92
C GLU A 246 -6.88 -7.11 15.09
N LEU A 247 -6.81 -7.82 13.98
CA LEU A 247 -8.00 -8.02 13.16
C LEU A 247 -8.88 -9.16 13.70
N TYR A 248 -10.19 -9.04 13.52
CA TYR A 248 -11.18 -10.01 13.98
C TYR A 248 -12.04 -10.49 12.82
N GLU A 249 -12.61 -11.70 12.96
CA GLU A 249 -13.61 -12.27 12.05
C GLU A 249 -15.03 -11.82 12.40
#